data_AF-A0A0D2IXX5-F1
#
_entry.id   AF-A0A0D2IXX5-F1
#
_cell.length_a   1.000
_cell.length_b   1.000
_cell.length_c   1.000
_cell.angle_alpha   90.00
_cell.angle_beta   90.00
_cell.angle_gamma   90.00
#
_symmetry.space_group_name_H-M   'P 1'
#
loop_
_entity.id
_entity.type
_entity.pdbx_description
1 polymer ?
#
loop_
_entity_poly.entity_id
_entity_poly.type
_entity_poly.pdbx_seq_one_letter_code
_entity_poly.pdbx_strand_id
1 'polypeptide(L)'
;MAPHAEDPVLLDYKPYSMDPLKPKARNAVPSLDEETTSSATRVGKQLSETYEPGHLQPERHENYAYDYLGPRFPNVHWDELKDIAYEDKGLLGDPRFRNLLDAAEDVFDYIPKIGTEISGLRLTQLTDAQMCDLARLIATRGVVFFRDQDDFDVEAQRELGKFFGTLHKHATTSMPQKEGLEDVHVVYTTDQSLDQRALFTPTYLWHSDVTYEAQPPSYTSLKVLTGPPRGGGGDTLWCSQYAIYDVLSAPMQKYLESLTALHSADEQAEGSRAAGRPVRRDPITTEHPLVRVNPVTGWKSLFFNPGFVTKIVGVPKAESDAVIRYLNELISTTQEAHVRFQWGKHDVAIWDNRCTNHTASYGFMPHRRHAVRVTVTAEKPYFDPAGKSQEEEHNKKWGLPQTNKDGSRRSNYND
;
A
#
# COMPACT_ATOMS: atom_id res chain seq x y z
N MET A 1 -26.62 -46.08 23.83
CA MET A 1 -27.58 -45.41 24.71
C MET A 1 -26.89 -44.19 25.29
N ALA A 2 -27.21 -43.01 24.78
CA ALA A 2 -26.77 -41.72 25.31
C ALA A 2 -28.00 -41.02 25.93
N PRO A 3 -27.89 -40.34 27.08
CA PRO A 3 -29.03 -39.67 27.69
C PRO A 3 -29.23 -38.25 27.15
N HIS A 4 -30.51 -37.97 26.83
CA HIS A 4 -31.27 -36.73 26.97
C HIS A 4 -30.64 -35.38 26.57
N ALA A 5 -31.16 -34.85 25.46
CA ALA A 5 -31.17 -33.43 25.13
C ALA A 5 -32.23 -32.71 25.99
N GLU A 6 -31.89 -31.56 26.56
CA GLU A 6 -32.82 -30.62 27.16
C GLU A 6 -33.44 -29.71 26.07
N ASP A 7 -34.72 -29.40 26.25
CA ASP A 7 -35.55 -28.63 25.32
C ASP A 7 -35.11 -27.15 25.18
N PRO A 8 -35.23 -26.54 23.98
CA PRO A 8 -34.96 -25.12 23.79
C PRO A 8 -36.11 -24.24 24.30
N VAL A 9 -35.76 -23.20 25.06
CA VAL A 9 -36.68 -22.14 25.51
C VAL A 9 -37.13 -21.30 24.32
N LEU A 10 -38.44 -21.29 24.04
CA LEU A 10 -39.10 -20.39 23.09
C LEU A 10 -39.20 -18.98 23.70
N LEU A 11 -38.55 -17.99 23.07
CA LEU A 11 -38.79 -16.57 23.34
C LEU A 11 -39.92 -16.08 22.41
N ASP A 12 -41.07 -15.73 23.00
CA ASP A 12 -42.21 -15.14 22.31
C ASP A 12 -41.88 -13.75 21.76
N TYR A 13 -41.82 -13.63 20.43
CA TYR A 13 -41.69 -12.35 19.73
C TYR A 13 -43.07 -11.74 19.52
N LYS A 14 -43.39 -10.63 20.20
CA LYS A 14 -44.62 -9.86 19.98
C LYS A 14 -44.42 -8.85 18.83
N PRO A 15 -45.23 -8.86 17.77
CA PRO A 15 -45.16 -7.85 16.72
C PRO A 15 -45.77 -6.52 17.19
N TYR A 16 -45.11 -5.41 16.84
CA TYR A 16 -45.63 -4.06 17.01
C TYR A 16 -46.85 -3.83 16.10
N SER A 17 -47.98 -3.43 16.69
CA SER A 17 -49.20 -3.03 15.98
C SER A 17 -49.08 -1.58 15.50
N MET A 18 -49.11 -1.36 14.19
CA MET A 18 -49.25 -0.03 13.58
C MET A 18 -50.73 0.24 13.31
N ASP A 19 -51.28 1.26 13.97
CA ASP A 19 -52.64 1.75 13.77
C ASP A 19 -52.79 2.45 12.39
N PRO A 20 -53.91 2.27 11.65
CA PRO A 20 -54.07 2.87 10.34
C PRO A 20 -54.43 4.36 10.44
N LEU A 21 -53.54 5.23 9.97
CA LEU A 21 -53.81 6.66 9.79
C LEU A 21 -54.85 6.89 8.68
N LYS A 22 -55.95 7.57 9.03
CA LYS A 22 -57.04 7.99 8.12
C LYS A 22 -56.55 8.97 7.03
N PRO A 23 -57.12 8.94 5.81
CA PRO A 23 -56.73 9.82 4.72
C PRO A 23 -57.24 11.25 4.94
N LYS A 24 -56.33 12.24 4.90
CA LYS A 24 -56.67 13.67 4.80
C LYS A 24 -56.85 14.07 3.33
N ALA A 25 -57.87 14.90 3.09
CA ALA A 25 -58.31 15.36 1.78
C ALA A 25 -57.22 16.10 0.98
N ARG A 26 -57.19 15.84 -0.34
CA ARG A 26 -56.36 16.52 -1.32
C ARG A 26 -56.87 17.95 -1.54
N ASN A 27 -56.06 18.95 -1.23
CA ASN A 27 -56.24 20.30 -1.77
C ASN A 27 -55.62 20.39 -3.16
N ALA A 28 -56.34 21.02 -4.08
CA ALA A 28 -56.00 21.17 -5.48
C ALA A 28 -54.70 21.96 -5.70
N VAL A 29 -53.91 21.53 -6.68
CA VAL A 29 -52.69 22.19 -7.16
C VAL A 29 -53.11 23.35 -8.07
N PRO A 30 -52.65 24.60 -7.85
CA PRO A 30 -52.83 25.68 -8.82
C PRO A 30 -51.87 25.49 -10.00
N SER A 31 -52.37 25.72 -11.22
CA SER A 31 -51.59 25.75 -12.46
C SER A 31 -50.51 26.83 -12.42
N LEU A 32 -49.28 26.45 -12.79
CA LEU A 32 -48.17 27.36 -12.99
C LEU A 32 -48.24 27.93 -14.40
N ASP A 33 -48.75 29.16 -14.53
CA ASP A 33 -48.43 30.04 -15.66
C ASP A 33 -47.91 31.38 -15.13
N GLU A 34 -46.75 31.74 -15.66
CA GLU A 34 -46.13 33.07 -15.80
C GLU A 34 -45.93 33.95 -14.54
N GLU A 35 -44.70 33.93 -14.02
CA GLU A 35 -44.04 35.16 -13.56
C GLU A 35 -42.60 35.21 -14.10
N THR A 36 -42.39 36.14 -15.03
CA THR A 36 -41.10 36.51 -15.58
C THR A 36 -40.39 37.45 -14.63
N THR A 37 -39.29 37.01 -14.03
CA THR A 37 -38.27 37.92 -13.49
C THR A 37 -36.86 37.49 -13.89
N SER A 38 -36.15 38.47 -14.42
CA SER A 38 -34.78 38.43 -14.92
C SER A 38 -33.80 37.92 -13.86
N SER A 39 -33.19 36.76 -14.12
CA SER A 39 -31.87 36.43 -13.61
C SER A 39 -31.04 35.90 -14.77
N ALA A 40 -29.86 36.48 -14.98
CA ALA A 40 -28.92 36.07 -16.01
C ALA A 40 -28.54 34.61 -15.77
N THR A 41 -29.15 33.71 -16.54
CA THR A 41 -28.95 32.27 -16.44
C THR A 41 -27.55 31.96 -16.97
N ARG A 42 -26.62 31.56 -16.09
CA ARG A 42 -25.49 30.75 -16.52
C ARG A 42 -26.09 29.45 -17.05
N VAL A 43 -26.28 29.37 -18.37
CA VAL A 43 -26.63 28.12 -19.05
C VAL A 43 -25.40 27.22 -19.00
N GLY A 44 -25.14 26.60 -17.85
CA GLY A 44 -24.27 25.44 -17.77
C GLY A 44 -24.93 24.30 -18.53
N LYS A 45 -24.14 23.51 -19.26
CA LYS A 45 -24.63 22.26 -19.87
C LYS A 45 -25.30 21.40 -18.78
N GLN A 46 -26.41 20.76 -19.13
CA GLN A 46 -27.08 19.89 -18.16
C GLN A 46 -26.18 18.69 -17.85
N LEU A 47 -26.20 18.18 -16.62
CA LEU A 47 -25.38 17.00 -16.27
C LEU A 47 -25.71 15.79 -17.15
N SER A 48 -26.97 15.65 -17.57
CA SER A 48 -27.43 14.64 -18.53
C SER A 48 -26.73 14.71 -19.90
N GLU A 49 -26.16 15.88 -20.27
CA GLU A 49 -25.45 16.09 -21.53
C GLU A 49 -23.94 15.86 -21.41
N THR A 50 -23.39 15.80 -20.19
CA THR A 50 -21.94 15.71 -19.96
C THR A 50 -21.51 14.50 -19.14
N TYR A 51 -22.44 13.85 -18.44
CA TYR A 51 -22.15 12.70 -17.59
C TYR A 51 -22.26 11.40 -18.38
N GLU A 52 -21.15 10.68 -18.48
CA GLU A 52 -21.08 9.32 -19.01
C GLU A 52 -20.55 8.39 -17.90
N PRO A 53 -21.36 7.45 -17.38
CA PRO A 53 -20.92 6.54 -16.33
C PRO A 53 -19.66 5.75 -16.71
N GLY A 54 -18.64 5.80 -15.86
CA GLY A 54 -17.40 5.01 -16.02
C GLY A 54 -16.45 5.51 -17.11
N HIS A 55 -16.73 6.64 -17.75
CA HIS A 55 -15.87 7.22 -18.77
C HIS A 55 -15.25 8.54 -18.27
N LEU A 56 -13.92 8.56 -18.18
CA LEU A 56 -13.15 9.76 -17.87
C LEU A 56 -12.29 10.09 -19.08
N GLN A 57 -12.37 11.34 -19.54
CA GLN A 57 -11.63 11.78 -20.72
C GLN A 57 -10.13 11.81 -20.40
N PRO A 58 -9.27 11.19 -21.22
CA PRO A 58 -7.83 11.25 -21.02
C PRO A 58 -7.27 12.64 -21.32
N GLU A 59 -6.33 13.09 -20.50
CA GLU A 59 -5.54 14.28 -20.81
C GLU A 59 -4.57 13.97 -21.96
N ARG A 60 -4.51 14.87 -22.95
CA ARG A 60 -3.51 14.82 -24.02
C ARG A 60 -2.33 15.72 -23.65
N HIS A 61 -1.11 15.24 -23.87
CA HIS A 61 0.10 15.99 -23.60
C HIS A 61 0.84 16.25 -24.92
N GLU A 62 0.77 17.49 -25.44
CA GLU A 62 1.54 17.89 -26.63
C GLU A 62 2.99 18.28 -26.27
N ASN A 63 3.19 18.94 -25.13
CA ASN A 63 4.50 19.31 -24.58
C ASN A 63 4.60 18.79 -23.14
N TYR A 64 5.03 17.53 -22.98
CA TYR A 64 5.00 16.88 -21.68
C TYR A 64 6.22 17.28 -20.85
N ALA A 65 5.99 18.07 -19.79
CA ALA A 65 7.05 18.65 -18.97
C ALA A 65 8.02 17.64 -18.35
N TYR A 66 7.61 16.36 -18.21
CA TYR A 66 8.40 15.31 -17.59
C TYR A 66 9.00 14.30 -18.59
N ASP A 67 9.10 14.63 -19.88
CA ASP A 67 9.69 13.73 -20.88
C ASP A 67 11.12 13.30 -20.52
N TYR A 68 11.90 14.18 -19.88
CA TYR A 68 13.25 13.87 -19.39
C TYR A 68 13.28 12.79 -18.27
N LEU A 69 12.13 12.52 -17.64
CA LEU A 69 11.92 11.44 -16.67
C LEU A 69 11.29 10.20 -17.30
N GLY A 70 11.16 10.16 -18.64
CA GLY A 70 10.72 8.97 -19.36
C GLY A 70 11.66 7.77 -19.15
N PRO A 71 11.16 6.54 -19.38
CA PRO A 71 11.94 5.33 -19.12
C PRO A 71 13.05 5.11 -20.15
N ARG A 72 14.24 4.75 -19.69
CA ARG A 72 15.31 4.16 -20.50
C ARG A 72 15.90 2.91 -19.83
N PHE A 73 16.54 2.08 -20.64
CA PHE A 73 17.19 0.83 -20.22
C PHE A 73 18.67 0.80 -20.65
N PRO A 74 19.54 1.63 -20.04
CA PRO A 74 20.95 1.66 -20.41
C PRO A 74 21.63 0.32 -20.10
N ASN A 75 22.50 -0.12 -21.01
CA ASN A 75 23.33 -1.31 -20.85
C ASN A 75 24.55 -0.98 -19.98
N VAL A 76 24.35 -0.99 -18.66
CA VAL A 76 25.36 -0.71 -17.62
C VAL A 76 25.39 -1.86 -16.63
N HIS A 77 26.51 -2.04 -15.95
CA HIS A 77 26.69 -3.08 -14.93
C HIS A 77 26.98 -2.45 -13.57
N TRP A 78 26.34 -2.98 -12.53
CA TRP A 78 26.52 -2.60 -11.15
C TRP A 78 27.36 -3.65 -10.44
N ASP A 79 28.25 -3.17 -9.57
CA ASP A 79 28.95 -4.05 -8.64
C ASP A 79 27.95 -4.81 -7.75
N GLU A 80 28.44 -5.93 -7.21
CA GLU A 80 27.77 -6.67 -6.16
C GLU A 80 27.48 -5.75 -4.97
N LEU A 81 26.31 -5.94 -4.36
CA LEU A 81 25.94 -5.21 -3.17
C LEU A 81 26.83 -5.62 -2.01
N LYS A 82 27.35 -4.63 -1.31
CA LYS A 82 28.12 -4.81 -0.09
C LYS A 82 27.26 -4.50 1.10
N ASP A 83 27.54 -5.16 2.22
CA ASP A 83 26.96 -4.78 3.50
C ASP A 83 27.27 -3.31 3.81
N ILE A 84 26.24 -2.54 4.11
CA ILE A 84 26.36 -1.15 4.55
C ILE A 84 25.83 -0.99 5.97
N ALA A 85 26.46 -0.11 6.74
CA ALA A 85 25.92 0.33 8.01
C ALA A 85 24.60 1.09 7.77
N TYR A 86 23.57 0.75 8.55
CA TYR A 86 22.26 1.40 8.50
C TYR A 86 21.80 1.69 9.92
N GLU A 87 21.40 2.93 10.16
CA GLU A 87 20.77 3.37 11.40
C GLU A 87 19.46 4.07 11.04
N ASP A 88 18.34 3.54 11.55
CA ASP A 88 17.03 4.01 11.15
C ASP A 88 16.67 5.35 11.80
N LYS A 89 16.38 6.37 10.98
CA LYS A 89 16.00 7.70 11.46
C LYS A 89 14.70 7.73 12.28
N GLY A 90 13.82 6.74 12.11
CA GLY A 90 12.61 6.59 12.92
C GLY A 90 12.89 6.31 14.40
N LEU A 91 14.09 5.83 14.75
CA LEU A 91 14.52 5.70 16.15
C LEU A 91 14.78 7.05 16.82
N LEU A 92 15.08 8.08 16.03
CA LEU A 92 15.36 9.45 16.50
C LEU A 92 14.10 10.32 16.55
N GLY A 93 12.97 9.86 16.00
CA GLY A 93 11.71 10.59 15.99
C GLY A 93 11.02 10.60 17.36
N ASP A 94 10.27 11.67 17.65
CA ASP A 94 9.46 11.79 18.86
C ASP A 94 8.41 10.67 18.91
N PRO A 95 8.27 9.95 20.05
CA PRO A 95 7.29 8.87 20.19
C PRO A 95 5.83 9.24 19.93
N ARG A 96 5.50 10.54 19.95
CA ARG A 96 4.19 11.11 19.65
C ARG A 96 4.17 11.91 18.34
N PHE A 97 5.25 11.88 17.56
CA PHE A 97 5.36 12.53 16.26
C PHE A 97 5.15 14.06 16.31
N ARG A 98 5.47 14.69 17.46
CA ARG A 98 5.13 16.09 17.73
C ARG A 98 5.76 17.07 16.76
N ASN A 99 7.03 16.86 16.39
CA ASN A 99 7.72 17.79 15.50
C ASN A 99 7.00 17.88 14.15
N LEU A 100 6.52 16.73 13.66
CA LEU A 100 5.77 16.62 12.40
C LEU A 100 4.31 17.06 12.56
N LEU A 101 3.58 16.47 13.51
CA LEU A 101 2.12 16.61 13.60
C LEU A 101 1.67 17.95 14.19
N ASP A 102 2.46 18.59 15.04
CA ASP A 102 2.11 19.93 15.56
C ASP A 102 2.23 21.00 14.46
N ALA A 103 2.90 20.70 13.34
CA ALA A 103 2.99 21.56 12.16
C ALA A 103 1.99 21.19 11.06
N ALA A 104 1.26 20.07 11.18
CA ALA A 104 0.27 19.65 10.21
C ALA A 104 -1.06 20.40 10.40
N GLU A 105 -1.80 20.56 9.30
CA GLU A 105 -3.15 21.14 9.33
C GLU A 105 -4.20 20.09 9.69
N ASP A 106 -4.06 18.88 9.14
CA ASP A 106 -4.99 17.77 9.37
C ASP A 106 -4.28 16.42 9.22
N VAL A 107 -4.85 15.40 9.86
CA VAL A 107 -4.38 14.02 9.82
C VAL A 107 -5.58 13.10 9.62
N PHE A 108 -5.52 12.30 8.55
CA PHE A 108 -6.58 11.36 8.19
C PHE A 108 -6.04 9.93 8.13
N ASP A 109 -6.56 9.05 8.98
CA ASP A 109 -6.28 7.61 8.89
C ASP A 109 -7.27 6.92 7.96
N TYR A 110 -6.75 6.20 6.95
CA TYR A 110 -7.59 5.45 6.01
C TYR A 110 -8.24 4.24 6.67
N ILE A 111 -7.43 3.43 7.36
CA ILE A 111 -7.89 2.29 8.15
C ILE A 111 -7.05 2.16 9.43
N PRO A 112 -7.59 1.55 10.50
CA PRO A 112 -6.88 1.49 11.79
C PRO A 112 -5.48 0.87 11.73
N LYS A 113 -5.22 -0.09 10.84
CA LYS A 113 -3.98 -0.87 10.80
C LYS A 113 -2.90 -0.33 9.86
N ILE A 114 -3.23 0.57 8.93
CA ILE A 114 -2.29 1.10 7.93
C ILE A 114 -2.83 2.36 7.25
N GLY A 115 -1.92 3.24 6.83
CA GLY A 115 -2.25 4.38 5.97
C GLY A 115 -2.69 5.61 6.74
N THR A 116 -1.90 6.67 6.62
CA THR A 116 -2.18 8.00 7.18
C THR A 116 -1.91 9.06 6.13
N GLU A 117 -2.85 9.99 5.90
CA GLU A 117 -2.65 11.19 5.09
C GLU A 117 -2.37 12.38 6.00
N ILE A 118 -1.40 13.21 5.63
CA ILE A 118 -1.05 14.44 6.35
C ILE A 118 -1.24 15.63 5.42
N SER A 119 -2.01 16.60 5.90
CA SER A 119 -2.30 17.86 5.19
C SER A 119 -1.53 19.03 5.79
N GLY A 120 -1.31 20.08 4.99
CA GLY A 120 -0.67 21.33 5.45
C GLY A 120 0.86 21.33 5.48
N LEU A 121 1.52 20.24 5.06
CA LEU A 121 2.99 20.14 5.02
C LEU A 121 3.54 20.05 3.59
N ARG A 122 4.71 20.66 3.38
CA ARG A 122 5.54 20.51 2.18
C ARG A 122 6.74 19.64 2.51
N LEU A 123 6.90 18.52 1.79
CA LEU A 123 8.03 17.60 2.00
C LEU A 123 9.39 18.28 1.84
N THR A 124 9.48 19.28 0.96
CA THR A 124 10.66 20.13 0.70
C THR A 124 11.06 21.02 1.87
N GLN A 125 10.17 21.26 2.83
CA GLN A 125 10.34 22.21 3.93
C GLN A 125 10.47 21.52 5.29
N LEU A 126 10.46 20.19 5.33
CA LEU A 126 10.61 19.45 6.57
C LEU A 126 12.01 19.65 7.15
N THR A 127 12.05 19.97 8.44
CA THR A 127 13.29 19.93 9.22
C THR A 127 13.74 18.49 9.48
N ASP A 128 15.00 18.28 9.86
CA ASP A 128 15.53 16.96 10.24
C ASP A 128 14.69 16.27 11.33
N ALA A 129 14.23 17.01 12.35
CA ALA A 129 13.39 16.46 13.42
C ALA A 129 12.03 15.98 12.87
N GLN A 130 11.45 16.73 11.93
CA GLN A 130 10.21 16.34 11.26
C GLN A 130 10.40 15.13 10.35
N MET A 131 11.54 15.03 9.66
CA MET A 131 11.87 13.87 8.84
C MET A 131 12.08 12.61 9.71
N CYS A 132 12.69 12.73 10.89
CA CYS A 132 12.78 11.63 11.86
C CYS A 132 11.40 11.19 12.37
N ASP A 133 10.53 12.13 12.72
CA ASP A 133 9.14 11.85 13.10
C ASP A 133 8.37 11.19 11.95
N LEU A 134 8.58 11.65 10.70
CA LEU A 134 8.00 11.06 9.50
C LEU A 134 8.45 9.60 9.30
N ALA A 135 9.76 9.32 9.40
CA ALA A 135 10.28 7.94 9.33
C ALA A 135 9.62 7.05 10.39
N ARG A 136 9.51 7.54 11.63
CA ARG A 136 8.84 6.82 12.73
C ARG A 136 7.37 6.56 12.43
N LEU A 137 6.67 7.56 11.93
CA LEU A 137 5.25 7.45 11.57
C LEU A 137 5.05 6.46 10.43
N ILE A 138 5.90 6.49 9.39
CA ILE A 138 5.85 5.53 8.29
C ILE A 138 6.07 4.10 8.81
N ALA A 139 7.08 3.85 9.66
CA ALA A 139 7.29 2.54 10.26
C ALA A 139 6.10 2.07 11.12
N THR A 140 5.40 3.00 11.78
CA THR A 140 4.22 2.73 12.61
C THR A 140 2.96 2.47 11.77
N ARG A 141 2.78 3.21 10.66
CA ARG A 141 1.56 3.24 9.86
C ARG A 141 1.68 2.47 8.55
N GLY A 142 2.84 1.92 8.24
CA GLY A 142 3.15 1.23 6.99
C GLY A 142 3.33 2.19 5.81
N VAL A 143 2.41 3.13 5.61
CA VAL A 143 2.45 4.13 4.53
C VAL A 143 1.86 5.46 4.98
N VAL A 144 2.48 6.55 4.54
CA VAL A 144 2.02 7.94 4.73
C VAL A 144 1.85 8.62 3.38
N PHE A 145 0.78 9.41 3.24
CA PHE A 145 0.39 10.10 2.01
C PHE A 145 0.43 11.62 2.17
N PHE A 146 0.82 12.29 1.08
CA PHE A 146 0.82 13.75 0.96
C PHE A 146 0.19 14.13 -0.37
N ARG A 147 -0.70 15.11 -0.34
CA ARG A 147 -1.38 15.63 -1.54
C ARG A 147 -0.65 16.83 -2.12
N ASP A 148 -0.80 17.02 -3.43
CA ASP A 148 -0.45 18.26 -4.15
C ASP A 148 0.99 18.75 -3.94
N GLN A 149 1.98 17.85 -3.86
CA GLN A 149 3.39 18.19 -3.63
C GLN A 149 4.10 18.65 -4.92
N ASP A 150 3.60 19.71 -5.58
CA ASP A 150 4.11 20.24 -6.84
C ASP A 150 5.60 20.66 -6.80
N ASP A 151 6.06 21.27 -5.70
CA ASP A 151 7.47 21.65 -5.45
C ASP A 151 8.43 20.48 -5.14
N PHE A 152 7.93 19.27 -4.88
CA PHE A 152 8.75 18.12 -4.50
C PHE A 152 9.32 17.38 -5.71
N ASP A 153 10.25 18.00 -6.43
CA ASP A 153 10.82 17.40 -7.66
C ASP A 153 11.67 16.13 -7.41
N VAL A 154 12.22 15.56 -8.48
CA VAL A 154 13.01 14.32 -8.40
C VAL A 154 14.27 14.47 -7.54
N GLU A 155 14.87 15.66 -7.49
CA GLU A 155 16.07 15.86 -6.69
C GLU A 155 15.71 16.04 -5.22
N ALA A 156 14.64 16.78 -4.90
CA ALA A 156 14.09 16.85 -3.54
C ALA A 156 13.70 15.46 -3.02
N GLN A 157 13.12 14.61 -3.87
CA GLN A 157 12.81 13.22 -3.55
C GLN A 157 14.06 12.40 -3.23
N ARG A 158 15.16 12.61 -3.96
CA ARG A 158 16.45 11.97 -3.69
C ARG A 158 17.10 12.49 -2.41
N GLU A 159 17.02 13.79 -2.12
CA GLU A 159 17.54 14.35 -0.86
C GLU A 159 16.80 13.79 0.35
N LEU A 160 15.46 13.65 0.28
CA LEU A 160 14.70 12.96 1.31
C LEU A 160 15.15 11.50 1.48
N GLY A 161 15.37 10.79 0.37
CA GLY A 161 15.94 9.44 0.39
C GLY A 161 17.32 9.39 1.07
N LYS A 162 18.24 10.29 0.71
CA LYS A 162 19.58 10.36 1.30
C LYS A 162 19.55 10.63 2.80
N PHE A 163 18.55 11.36 3.30
CA PHE A 163 18.35 11.56 4.72
C PHE A 163 18.02 10.24 5.45
N PHE A 164 17.19 9.39 4.83
CA PHE A 164 16.79 8.11 5.39
C PHE A 164 17.82 6.98 5.20
N GLY A 165 18.65 7.02 4.17
CA GLY A 165 19.67 6.02 3.95
C GLY A 165 20.36 6.11 2.58
N THR A 166 21.10 5.06 2.24
CA THR A 166 21.78 4.96 0.94
C THR A 166 20.76 4.68 -0.16
N LEU A 167 20.75 5.52 -1.20
CA LEU A 167 19.86 5.33 -2.35
C LEU A 167 20.16 4.02 -3.09
N HIS A 168 19.13 3.24 -3.38
CA HIS A 168 19.25 1.95 -4.06
C HIS A 168 19.31 2.11 -5.58
N LYS A 169 20.13 1.29 -6.24
CA LYS A 169 20.16 1.16 -7.71
C LYS A 169 19.62 -0.20 -8.12
N HIS A 170 18.49 -0.18 -8.81
CA HIS A 170 17.78 -1.39 -9.20
C HIS A 170 18.48 -2.16 -10.32
N ALA A 171 18.41 -3.49 -10.25
CA ALA A 171 19.07 -4.38 -11.21
C ALA A 171 18.40 -4.35 -12.60
N THR A 172 17.07 -4.44 -12.67
CA THR A 172 16.34 -4.71 -13.93
C THR A 172 15.42 -3.58 -14.42
N THR A 173 15.04 -2.63 -13.57
CA THR A 173 13.99 -1.66 -13.91
C THR A 173 14.49 -0.49 -14.76
N SER A 174 13.55 0.34 -15.22
CA SER A 174 13.86 1.53 -16.02
C SER A 174 14.36 2.69 -15.16
N MET A 175 15.18 3.55 -15.77
CA MET A 175 15.72 4.78 -15.17
C MET A 175 15.26 6.00 -16.00
N PRO A 176 15.29 7.22 -15.45
CA PRO A 176 15.02 8.45 -16.22
C PRO A 176 15.94 8.60 -17.43
N GLN A 177 15.44 9.22 -18.51
CA GLN A 177 16.25 9.60 -19.67
C GLN A 177 17.38 10.55 -19.27
N LYS A 178 17.13 11.48 -18.34
CA LYS A 178 18.15 12.32 -17.73
C LYS A 178 19.21 11.48 -17.02
N GLU A 179 20.47 11.67 -17.38
CA GLU A 179 21.63 11.02 -16.75
C GLU A 179 21.87 11.54 -15.32
N GLY A 180 22.51 10.72 -14.47
CA GLY A 180 22.78 11.06 -13.07
C GLY A 180 21.64 10.73 -12.10
N LEU A 181 20.59 10.06 -12.60
CA LEU A 181 19.41 9.59 -11.89
C LEU A 181 19.30 8.06 -11.87
N GLU A 182 20.43 7.35 -11.84
CA GLU A 182 20.47 5.88 -11.87
C GLU A 182 19.87 5.21 -10.61
N ASP A 183 19.65 6.00 -9.55
CA ASP A 183 18.97 5.61 -8.31
C ASP A 183 17.45 5.93 -8.30
N VAL A 184 16.92 6.40 -9.43
CA VAL A 184 15.49 6.68 -9.62
C VAL A 184 14.87 5.62 -10.52
N HIS A 185 13.75 5.05 -10.08
CA HIS A 185 12.95 4.11 -10.86
C HIS A 185 11.74 4.83 -11.49
N VAL A 186 11.56 4.67 -12.80
CA VAL A 186 10.42 5.22 -13.54
C VAL A 186 9.29 4.19 -13.64
N VAL A 187 8.10 4.58 -13.18
CA VAL A 187 6.84 3.85 -13.39
C VAL A 187 6.05 4.56 -14.47
N TYR A 188 5.90 3.93 -15.63
CA TYR A 188 5.35 4.57 -16.82
C TYR A 188 4.36 3.67 -17.55
N THR A 189 3.18 4.21 -17.86
CA THR A 189 2.12 3.56 -18.63
C THR A 189 1.50 4.59 -19.56
N THR A 190 1.24 4.18 -20.80
CA THR A 190 0.59 4.95 -21.86
C THR A 190 -0.61 4.17 -22.42
N ASP A 191 -1.37 4.79 -23.31
CA ASP A 191 -2.43 4.16 -24.10
C ASP A 191 -1.95 3.00 -25.00
N GLN A 192 -0.64 2.90 -25.23
CA GLN A 192 0.01 1.82 -25.98
C GLN A 192 0.56 0.69 -25.10
N SER A 193 0.44 0.81 -23.77
CA SER A 193 0.96 -0.21 -22.85
C SER A 193 0.10 -1.47 -22.85
N LEU A 194 0.73 -2.63 -22.70
CA LEU A 194 0.04 -3.91 -22.61
C LEU A 194 -0.78 -4.01 -21.32
N ASP A 195 -1.98 -4.58 -21.43
CA ASP A 195 -2.79 -4.95 -20.28
C ASP A 195 -2.20 -6.17 -19.56
N GLN A 196 -1.58 -5.93 -18.40
CA GLN A 196 -0.91 -6.95 -17.62
C GLN A 196 -1.88 -7.90 -16.89
N ARG A 197 -3.18 -7.58 -16.82
CA ARG A 197 -4.18 -8.41 -16.11
C ARG A 197 -4.35 -9.80 -16.72
N ALA A 198 -4.08 -9.94 -18.02
CA ALA A 198 -4.12 -11.22 -18.71
C ALA A 198 -2.85 -12.07 -18.48
N LEU A 199 -1.77 -11.47 -17.99
CA LEU A 199 -0.46 -12.11 -17.86
C LEU A 199 -0.17 -12.60 -16.44
N PHE A 200 -0.78 -11.97 -15.44
CA PHE A 200 -0.51 -12.27 -14.03
C PHE A 200 -1.80 -12.42 -13.23
N THR A 201 -1.77 -13.33 -12.26
CA THR A 201 -2.85 -13.39 -11.26
C THR A 201 -2.82 -12.12 -10.39
N PRO A 202 -3.97 -11.63 -9.89
CA PRO A 202 -3.98 -10.47 -9.01
C PRO A 202 -3.09 -10.64 -7.76
N THR A 203 -2.99 -11.86 -7.25
CA THR A 203 -2.18 -12.19 -6.08
C THR A 203 -0.68 -12.10 -6.37
N TYR A 204 -0.24 -12.54 -7.56
CA TYR A 204 1.17 -12.52 -7.96
C TYR A 204 1.79 -11.11 -7.92
N LEU A 205 0.97 -10.07 -8.11
CA LEU A 205 1.43 -8.69 -8.18
C LEU A 205 1.77 -8.07 -6.82
N TRP A 206 1.35 -8.69 -5.71
CA TRP A 206 1.68 -8.21 -4.37
C TRP A 206 3.15 -8.49 -4.06
N HIS A 207 3.88 -7.45 -3.67
CA HIS A 207 5.29 -7.57 -3.31
C HIS A 207 5.72 -6.52 -2.30
N SER A 208 6.77 -6.84 -1.55
CA SER A 208 7.65 -5.86 -0.91
C SER A 208 8.86 -5.69 -1.82
N ASP A 209 9.33 -4.47 -2.01
CA ASP A 209 10.38 -4.18 -2.99
C ASP A 209 11.66 -4.98 -2.69
N VAL A 210 12.18 -5.70 -3.70
CA VAL A 210 13.58 -6.21 -3.72
C VAL A 210 13.96 -7.09 -2.52
N THR A 211 13.00 -7.86 -1.99
CA THR A 211 13.24 -8.73 -0.80
C THR A 211 14.27 -9.85 -1.03
N TYR A 212 14.67 -10.12 -2.27
CA TYR A 212 15.73 -11.07 -2.60
C TYR A 212 17.14 -10.56 -2.27
N GLU A 213 17.33 -9.28 -1.92
CA GLU A 213 18.62 -8.73 -1.49
C GLU A 213 18.91 -9.01 -0.01
N ALA A 214 20.19 -9.04 0.38
CA ALA A 214 20.61 -9.25 1.77
C ALA A 214 20.17 -8.11 2.70
N GLN A 215 20.21 -6.88 2.19
CA GLN A 215 19.66 -5.68 2.82
C GLN A 215 18.57 -5.10 1.91
N PRO A 216 17.33 -5.63 1.95
CA PRO A 216 16.23 -5.09 1.18
C PRO A 216 15.98 -3.61 1.53
N PRO A 217 15.34 -2.85 0.64
CA PRO A 217 15.01 -1.46 0.92
C PRO A 217 14.07 -1.26 2.12
N SER A 218 14.17 -0.13 2.82
CA SER A 218 13.23 0.29 3.86
C SER A 218 12.19 1.25 3.28
N TYR A 219 12.46 2.55 3.38
CA TYR A 219 11.54 3.59 2.97
C TYR A 219 11.59 3.79 1.45
N THR A 220 10.45 3.61 0.79
CA THR A 220 10.27 3.98 -0.60
C THR A 220 9.34 5.17 -0.68
N SER A 221 9.71 6.18 -1.49
CA SER A 221 8.82 7.25 -1.92
C SER A 221 8.41 7.05 -3.38
N LEU A 222 7.15 7.32 -3.70
CA LEU A 222 6.62 7.36 -5.07
C LEU A 222 5.86 8.67 -5.26
N LYS A 223 6.30 9.48 -6.24
CA LYS A 223 5.59 10.70 -6.66
C LYS A 223 4.92 10.47 -8.01
N VAL A 224 3.60 10.70 -8.08
CA VAL A 224 2.88 10.73 -9.36
C VAL A 224 3.06 12.10 -10.01
N LEU A 225 3.76 12.14 -11.13
CA LEU A 225 3.98 13.36 -11.92
C LEU A 225 2.73 13.70 -12.73
N THR A 226 2.11 12.67 -13.29
CA THR A 226 0.86 12.73 -14.07
C THR A 226 0.18 11.38 -14.00
N GLY A 227 -1.12 11.35 -13.85
CA GLY A 227 -1.89 10.11 -13.72
C GLY A 227 -3.34 10.30 -14.14
N PRO A 228 -4.13 9.22 -14.11
CA PRO A 228 -5.58 9.33 -14.22
C PRO A 228 -6.11 10.32 -13.18
N PRO A 229 -7.15 11.11 -13.48
CA PRO A 229 -7.82 11.91 -12.47
C PRO A 229 -8.41 10.99 -11.39
N ARG A 230 -8.69 11.54 -10.20
CA ARG A 230 -9.30 10.77 -9.11
C ARG A 230 -10.57 10.06 -9.60
N GLY A 231 -10.63 8.74 -9.39
CA GLY A 231 -11.72 7.88 -9.89
C GLY A 231 -11.44 7.21 -11.25
N GLY A 232 -10.35 7.56 -11.95
CA GLY A 232 -9.93 6.94 -13.22
C GLY A 232 -9.11 5.66 -13.09
N GLY A 233 -8.93 5.16 -11.87
CA GLY A 233 -8.12 3.98 -11.58
C GLY A 233 -6.62 4.30 -11.56
N GLY A 234 -5.79 3.25 -11.61
CA GLY A 234 -4.33 3.41 -11.47
C GLY A 234 -3.87 3.67 -10.03
N ASP A 235 -4.77 3.36 -9.10
CA ASP A 235 -4.56 3.35 -7.65
C ASP A 235 -3.46 2.38 -7.26
N THR A 236 -2.89 2.59 -6.09
CA THR A 236 -1.98 1.64 -5.45
C THR A 236 -2.60 1.14 -4.17
N LEU A 237 -2.48 -0.16 -3.91
CA LEU A 237 -2.92 -0.78 -2.68
C LEU A 237 -1.69 -1.20 -1.87
N TRP A 238 -1.76 -1.03 -0.55
CA TRP A 238 -0.77 -1.54 0.40
C TRP A 238 -1.45 -2.50 1.38
N CYS A 239 -0.70 -3.51 1.81
CA CYS A 239 -1.12 -4.54 2.75
C CYS A 239 -0.17 -4.55 3.95
N SER A 240 -0.71 -4.30 5.15
CA SER A 240 0.03 -4.32 6.41
C SER A 240 0.43 -5.74 6.79
N GLN A 241 1.73 -6.02 6.74
CA GLN A 241 2.26 -7.31 7.17
C GLN A 241 2.26 -7.48 8.68
N TYR A 242 2.08 -6.40 9.45
CA TYR A 242 1.72 -6.48 10.88
C TYR A 242 0.32 -7.05 11.05
N ALA A 243 -0.66 -6.51 10.32
CA ALA A 243 -2.04 -7.00 10.40
C ALA A 243 -2.15 -8.45 9.90
N ILE A 244 -1.41 -8.83 8.84
CA ILE A 244 -1.36 -10.23 8.39
C ILE A 244 -0.76 -11.14 9.47
N TYR A 245 0.30 -10.72 10.18
CA TYR A 245 0.82 -11.47 11.32
C TYR A 245 -0.23 -11.58 12.45
N ASP A 246 -0.94 -10.49 12.72
CA ASP A 246 -1.94 -10.40 13.78
C ASP A 246 -3.18 -11.25 13.53
N VAL A 247 -3.58 -11.56 12.29
CA VAL A 247 -4.74 -12.45 12.05
C VAL A 247 -4.41 -13.93 12.24
N LEU A 248 -3.13 -14.30 12.24
CA LEU A 248 -2.71 -15.69 12.44
C LEU A 248 -3.04 -16.18 13.84
N SER A 249 -3.40 -17.46 13.94
CA SER A 249 -3.53 -18.14 15.23
C SER A 249 -2.19 -18.22 15.95
N ALA A 250 -2.19 -18.23 17.29
CA ALA A 250 -0.95 -18.33 18.07
C ALA A 250 -0.07 -19.56 17.71
N PRO A 251 -0.62 -20.75 17.42
CA PRO A 251 0.18 -21.86 16.91
C PRO A 251 0.82 -21.60 15.54
N MET A 252 0.09 -20.95 14.62
CA MET A 252 0.62 -20.62 13.29
C MET A 252 1.71 -19.54 13.39
N GLN A 253 1.54 -18.53 14.26
CA GLN A 253 2.58 -17.55 14.55
C GLN A 253 3.86 -18.25 15.02
N LYS A 254 3.79 -19.10 16.05
CA LYS A 254 4.95 -19.86 16.56
C LYS A 254 5.62 -20.73 15.50
N TYR A 255 4.83 -21.35 14.62
CA TYR A 255 5.36 -22.14 13.51
C TYR A 255 6.16 -21.25 12.55
N LEU A 256 5.59 -20.15 12.06
CA LEU A 256 6.26 -19.27 11.11
C LEU A 256 7.45 -18.51 11.71
N GLU A 257 7.41 -18.15 13.00
CA GLU A 257 8.52 -17.54 13.73
C GLU A 257 9.77 -18.42 13.75
N SER A 258 9.62 -19.73 13.61
CA SER A 258 10.74 -20.68 13.61
C SER A 258 11.35 -20.92 12.23
N LEU A 259 10.81 -20.30 11.18
CA LEU A 259 11.12 -20.64 9.79
C LEU A 259 11.72 -19.48 9.02
N THR A 260 12.43 -19.83 7.95
CA THR A 260 12.98 -18.92 6.95
C THR A 260 12.42 -19.26 5.57
N ALA A 261 12.52 -18.32 4.63
CA ALA A 261 12.09 -18.48 3.25
C ALA A 261 13.13 -17.94 2.26
N LEU A 262 13.15 -18.53 1.06
CA LEU A 262 13.99 -18.07 -0.05
C LEU A 262 13.26 -17.03 -0.87
N HIS A 263 13.89 -15.87 -1.03
CA HIS A 263 13.46 -14.78 -1.89
C HIS A 263 14.38 -14.72 -3.11
N SER A 264 13.85 -14.83 -4.33
CA SER A 264 14.67 -14.92 -5.56
C SER A 264 14.39 -13.79 -6.55
N ALA A 265 15.46 -13.30 -7.19
CA ALA A 265 15.41 -12.36 -8.32
C ALA A 265 15.31 -13.04 -9.69
N ASP A 266 15.39 -14.38 -9.76
CA ASP A 266 15.60 -15.12 -11.01
C ASP A 266 14.47 -14.87 -12.02
N GLU A 267 13.21 -14.99 -11.58
CA GLU A 267 12.04 -14.76 -12.44
C GLU A 267 12.01 -13.33 -13.00
N GLN A 268 12.34 -12.33 -12.17
CA GLN A 268 12.40 -10.94 -12.60
C GLN A 268 13.53 -10.70 -13.61
N ALA A 269 14.70 -11.30 -13.40
CA ALA A 269 15.84 -11.19 -14.31
C ALA A 269 15.55 -11.90 -15.64
N GLU A 270 14.92 -13.08 -15.61
CA GLU A 270 14.50 -13.80 -16.80
C GLU A 270 13.45 -13.02 -17.60
N GLY A 271 12.45 -12.45 -16.93
CA GLY A 271 11.47 -11.55 -17.56
C GLY A 271 12.11 -10.32 -18.23
N SER A 272 13.13 -9.73 -17.59
CA SER A 272 13.89 -8.63 -18.19
C SER A 272 14.62 -9.07 -19.46
N ARG A 273 15.32 -10.21 -19.43
CA ARG A 273 16.03 -10.76 -20.60
C ARG A 273 15.08 -11.11 -21.73
N ALA A 274 13.94 -11.73 -21.43
CA ALA A 274 12.91 -12.08 -22.41
C ALA A 274 12.33 -10.83 -23.11
N ALA A 275 12.27 -9.70 -22.40
CA ALA A 275 11.88 -8.41 -22.96
C ALA A 275 13.02 -7.67 -23.70
N GLY A 276 14.20 -8.29 -23.86
CA GLY A 276 15.37 -7.67 -24.49
C GLY A 276 16.00 -6.54 -23.65
N ARG A 277 15.78 -6.53 -22.33
CA ARG A 277 16.23 -5.49 -21.41
C ARG A 277 17.45 -5.95 -20.58
N PRO A 278 18.36 -5.05 -20.19
CA PRO A 278 19.56 -5.40 -19.45
C PRO A 278 19.25 -5.86 -18.03
N VAL A 279 20.07 -6.79 -17.54
CA VAL A 279 20.13 -7.19 -16.12
C VAL A 279 21.44 -6.63 -15.58
N ARG A 280 21.37 -5.59 -14.75
CA ARG A 280 22.54 -4.78 -14.37
C ARG A 280 23.30 -5.32 -13.17
N ARG A 281 22.71 -6.26 -12.43
CA ARG A 281 23.34 -7.01 -11.36
C ARG A 281 22.87 -8.45 -11.48
N ASP A 282 23.77 -9.41 -11.23
CA ASP A 282 23.40 -10.82 -11.31
C ASP A 282 22.26 -11.15 -10.34
N PRO A 283 21.31 -12.01 -10.75
CA PRO A 283 20.21 -12.38 -9.90
C PRO A 283 20.73 -13.16 -8.69
N ILE A 284 20.13 -12.89 -7.53
CA ILE A 284 20.47 -13.53 -6.27
C ILE A 284 19.22 -14.15 -5.65
N THR A 285 19.46 -15.16 -4.82
CA THR A 285 18.46 -15.75 -3.94
C THR A 285 18.98 -15.66 -2.51
N THR A 286 18.18 -15.06 -1.63
CA THR A 286 18.55 -14.85 -0.22
C THR A 286 17.54 -15.53 0.70
N GLU A 287 18.04 -16.15 1.76
CA GLU A 287 17.25 -16.72 2.84
C GLU A 287 16.98 -15.66 3.92
N HIS A 288 15.70 -15.40 4.21
CA HIS A 288 15.25 -14.44 5.22
C HIS A 288 14.29 -15.09 6.21
N PRO A 289 14.18 -14.58 7.46
CA PRO A 289 13.16 -15.06 8.40
C PRO A 289 11.76 -14.79 7.87
N LEU A 290 10.84 -15.75 8.01
CA LEU A 290 9.44 -15.58 7.58
C LEU A 290 8.68 -14.58 8.45
N VAL A 291 9.07 -14.45 9.71
CA VAL A 291 8.62 -13.38 10.60
C VAL A 291 9.82 -12.55 10.97
N ARG A 292 9.76 -11.25 10.69
CA ARG A 292 10.81 -10.30 11.08
C ARG A 292 10.31 -9.32 12.12
N VAL A 293 11.22 -8.63 12.78
CA VAL A 293 10.89 -7.51 13.66
C VAL A 293 11.31 -6.21 12.98
N ASN A 294 10.43 -5.21 13.00
CA ASN A 294 10.78 -3.86 12.54
C ASN A 294 11.58 -3.15 13.64
N PRO A 295 12.78 -2.61 13.34
CA PRO A 295 13.67 -2.05 14.35
C PRO A 295 13.10 -0.81 15.05
N VAL A 296 12.20 -0.06 14.41
CA VAL A 296 11.64 1.19 14.95
C VAL A 296 10.47 0.92 15.89
N THR A 297 9.58 0.00 15.52
CA THR A 297 8.36 -0.31 16.28
C THR A 297 8.52 -1.47 17.25
N GLY A 298 9.46 -2.38 16.99
CA GLY A 298 9.58 -3.64 17.71
C GLY A 298 8.44 -4.62 17.40
N TRP A 299 7.64 -4.35 16.36
CA TRP A 299 6.53 -5.22 15.98
C TRP A 299 6.96 -6.32 15.01
N LYS A 300 6.36 -7.49 15.17
CA LYS A 300 6.50 -8.64 14.28
C LYS A 300 5.67 -8.42 13.03
N SER A 301 6.30 -8.55 11.87
CA SER A 301 5.64 -8.56 10.55
C SER A 301 5.92 -9.87 9.83
N LEU A 302 4.95 -10.33 9.04
CA LEU A 302 5.18 -11.38 8.08
C LEU A 302 6.10 -10.86 6.96
N PHE A 303 7.32 -11.41 6.84
CA PHE A 303 8.25 -11.04 5.78
C PHE A 303 8.11 -11.99 4.59
N PHE A 304 6.92 -11.98 4.00
CA PHE A 304 6.54 -12.85 2.91
C PHE A 304 5.85 -12.05 1.83
N ASN A 305 6.09 -12.40 0.57
CA ASN A 305 5.35 -11.84 -0.53
C ASN A 305 5.25 -12.80 -1.73
N PRO A 306 4.11 -12.78 -2.44
CA PRO A 306 3.90 -13.63 -3.62
C PRO A 306 4.93 -13.43 -4.73
N GLY A 307 5.43 -12.20 -4.91
CA GLY A 307 6.28 -11.84 -6.05
C GLY A 307 7.71 -12.40 -5.99
N PHE A 308 8.24 -12.72 -4.81
CA PHE A 308 9.65 -13.12 -4.66
C PHE A 308 9.88 -14.39 -3.85
N VAL A 309 8.94 -14.80 -2.97
CA VAL A 309 9.13 -15.98 -2.14
C VAL A 309 8.87 -17.26 -2.93
N THR A 310 9.87 -18.12 -3.02
CA THR A 310 9.80 -19.36 -3.83
C THR A 310 9.66 -20.62 -2.98
N LYS A 311 10.14 -20.59 -1.73
CA LYS A 311 10.24 -21.79 -0.88
C LYS A 311 10.37 -21.44 0.60
N ILE A 312 9.76 -22.24 1.47
CA ILE A 312 10.03 -22.25 2.91
C ILE A 312 11.13 -23.27 3.22
N VAL A 313 12.19 -22.83 3.90
CA VAL A 313 13.37 -23.66 4.19
C VAL A 313 13.03 -24.67 5.29
N GLY A 314 13.55 -25.90 5.18
CA GLY A 314 13.30 -26.97 6.15
C GLY A 314 11.93 -27.63 6.08
N VAL A 315 11.03 -27.16 5.21
CA VAL A 315 9.66 -27.68 5.08
C VAL A 315 9.52 -28.48 3.77
N PRO A 316 8.94 -29.70 3.78
CA PRO A 316 8.66 -30.47 2.57
C PRO A 316 7.84 -29.69 1.56
N LYS A 317 8.08 -29.91 0.26
CA LYS A 317 7.46 -29.11 -0.82
C LYS A 317 5.93 -29.02 -0.72
N ALA A 318 5.25 -30.13 -0.47
CA ALA A 318 3.79 -30.14 -0.39
C ALA A 318 3.25 -29.24 0.75
N GLU A 319 3.93 -29.25 1.90
CA GLU A 319 3.60 -28.41 3.05
C GLU A 319 3.97 -26.95 2.77
N SER A 320 5.17 -26.68 2.24
CA SER A 320 5.62 -25.34 1.85
C SER A 320 4.63 -24.71 0.88
N ASP A 321 4.25 -25.42 -0.18
CA ASP A 321 3.30 -24.93 -1.19
C ASP A 321 1.92 -24.65 -0.56
N ALA A 322 1.48 -25.46 0.42
CA ALA A 322 0.22 -25.23 1.12
C ALA A 322 0.25 -23.99 2.02
N VAL A 323 1.33 -23.80 2.79
CA VAL A 323 1.52 -22.61 3.63
C VAL A 323 1.63 -21.35 2.77
N ILE A 324 2.41 -21.39 1.68
CA ILE A 324 2.54 -20.27 0.73
C ILE A 324 1.17 -19.89 0.16
N ARG A 325 0.35 -20.86 -0.27
CA ARG A 325 -1.02 -20.59 -0.76
C ARG A 325 -1.88 -19.93 0.31
N TYR A 326 -1.82 -20.41 1.55
CA TYR A 326 -2.56 -19.83 2.68
C TYR A 326 -2.14 -18.38 2.95
N LEU A 327 -0.83 -18.10 2.99
CA LEU A 327 -0.33 -16.74 3.21
C LEU A 327 -0.69 -15.78 2.06
N ASN A 328 -0.64 -16.27 0.82
CA ASN A 328 -1.11 -15.55 -0.37
C ASN A 328 -2.60 -15.18 -0.28
N GLU A 329 -3.43 -16.12 0.19
CA GLU A 329 -4.86 -15.87 0.43
C GLU A 329 -5.07 -14.78 1.49
N LEU A 330 -4.40 -14.87 2.64
CA LEU A 330 -4.50 -13.85 3.69
C LEU A 330 -4.10 -12.46 3.18
N ILE A 331 -2.96 -12.35 2.48
CA ILE A 331 -2.48 -11.09 1.91
C ILE A 331 -3.50 -10.51 0.93
N SER A 332 -4.20 -11.33 0.15
CA SER A 332 -5.11 -10.85 -0.89
C SER A 332 -6.54 -10.60 -0.42
N THR A 333 -6.97 -11.20 0.69
CA THR A 333 -8.37 -11.21 1.12
C THR A 333 -8.65 -10.54 2.46
N THR A 334 -7.62 -10.23 3.25
CA THR A 334 -7.78 -9.54 4.55
C THR A 334 -7.94 -8.03 4.33
N GLN A 335 -9.18 -7.57 4.17
CA GLN A 335 -9.49 -6.18 3.82
C GLN A 335 -9.04 -5.18 4.88
N GLU A 336 -9.08 -5.57 6.16
CA GLU A 336 -8.65 -4.78 7.30
C GLU A 336 -7.12 -4.55 7.33
N ALA A 337 -6.37 -5.29 6.51
CA ALA A 337 -4.95 -5.07 6.30
C ALA A 337 -4.66 -4.14 5.12
N HIS A 338 -5.66 -3.71 4.33
CA HIS A 338 -5.47 -2.98 3.08
C HIS A 338 -5.82 -1.51 3.16
N VAL A 339 -4.94 -0.68 2.62
CA VAL A 339 -5.29 0.69 2.22
C VAL A 339 -5.18 0.81 0.71
N ARG A 340 -6.16 1.47 0.09
CA ARG A 340 -6.18 1.81 -1.33
C ARG A 340 -6.10 3.32 -1.48
N PHE A 341 -5.05 3.79 -2.16
CA PHE A 341 -4.84 5.20 -2.41
C PHE A 341 -5.19 5.55 -3.85
N GLN A 342 -6.18 6.42 -4.02
CA GLN A 342 -6.52 7.02 -5.31
C GLN A 342 -5.59 8.21 -5.55
N TRP A 343 -4.78 8.12 -6.59
CA TRP A 343 -3.79 9.14 -6.91
C TRP A 343 -4.43 10.39 -7.51
N GLY A 344 -3.89 11.54 -7.13
CA GLY A 344 -3.98 12.82 -7.82
C GLY A 344 -2.63 13.20 -8.44
N LYS A 345 -2.61 14.33 -9.14
CA LYS A 345 -1.40 14.90 -9.70
C LYS A 345 -0.52 15.43 -8.56
N HIS A 346 0.78 15.17 -8.60
CA HIS A 346 1.76 15.59 -7.58
C HIS A 346 1.63 14.95 -6.21
N ASP A 347 0.75 13.97 -6.06
CA ASP A 347 0.66 13.21 -4.83
C ASP A 347 1.89 12.34 -4.60
N VAL A 348 2.21 12.15 -3.33
CA VAL A 348 3.34 11.36 -2.86
C VAL A 348 2.86 10.34 -1.84
N ALA A 349 3.30 9.08 -2.00
CA ALA A 349 3.23 8.08 -0.93
C ALA A 349 4.65 7.73 -0.49
N ILE A 350 4.85 7.56 0.82
CA ILE A 350 6.09 7.06 1.40
C ILE A 350 5.74 5.88 2.30
N TRP A 351 6.32 4.71 2.06
CA TRP A 351 6.01 3.48 2.79
C TRP A 351 7.26 2.76 3.28
N ASP A 352 7.08 1.92 4.30
CA ASP A 352 8.11 1.03 4.84
C ASP A 352 7.93 -0.39 4.27
N ASN A 353 8.84 -0.80 3.38
CA ASN A 353 8.83 -2.14 2.76
C ASN A 353 9.04 -3.27 3.77
N ARG A 354 9.57 -2.99 4.96
CA ARG A 354 9.84 -4.01 5.99
C ARG A 354 8.56 -4.52 6.64
N CYS A 355 7.46 -3.78 6.50
CA CYS A 355 6.16 -4.14 7.07
C CYS A 355 4.99 -4.01 6.09
N THR A 356 5.24 -3.75 4.81
CA THR A 356 4.18 -3.64 3.80
C THR A 356 4.49 -4.44 2.55
N ASN A 357 3.43 -5.05 2.00
CA ASN A 357 3.38 -5.41 0.58
C ASN A 357 2.56 -4.36 -0.15
N HIS A 358 2.75 -4.21 -1.45
CA HIS A 358 1.95 -3.33 -2.29
C HIS A 358 1.68 -3.95 -3.66
N THR A 359 0.64 -3.45 -4.32
CA THR A 359 0.28 -3.84 -5.68
C THR A 359 -0.29 -2.65 -6.46
N ALA A 360 -0.01 -2.62 -7.76
CA ALA A 360 -0.60 -1.64 -8.66
C ALA A 360 -1.97 -2.14 -9.13
N SER A 361 -2.98 -1.26 -9.11
CA SER A 361 -4.24 -1.54 -9.80
C SER A 361 -4.12 -1.23 -11.29
N TYR A 362 -4.68 -2.11 -12.12
CA TYR A 362 -4.79 -1.93 -13.57
C TYR A 362 -6.21 -1.47 -13.95
N GLY A 363 -6.43 -1.21 -15.25
CA GLY A 363 -7.76 -0.83 -15.76
C GLY A 363 -8.01 0.67 -15.85
N PHE A 364 -6.94 1.46 -15.99
CA PHE A 364 -7.00 2.91 -16.20
C PHE A 364 -6.67 3.33 -17.64
N MET A 365 -6.69 2.40 -18.60
CA MET A 365 -6.59 2.77 -20.02
C MET A 365 -7.80 3.65 -20.42
N PRO A 366 -7.62 4.66 -21.29
CA PRO A 366 -6.40 5.02 -22.03
C PRO A 366 -5.51 6.05 -21.31
N HIS A 367 -5.69 6.28 -20.01
CA HIS A 367 -4.94 7.30 -19.29
C HIS A 367 -3.45 6.98 -19.18
N ARG A 368 -2.61 8.01 -19.32
CA ARG A 368 -1.19 7.95 -18.97
C ARG A 368 -1.03 7.89 -17.45
N ARG A 369 -0.05 7.12 -16.99
CA ARG A 369 0.45 7.16 -15.60
C ARG A 369 1.96 7.25 -15.62
N HIS A 370 2.52 8.33 -15.08
CA HIS A 370 3.95 8.55 -14.96
C HIS A 370 4.28 8.95 -13.52
N ALA A 371 5.07 8.11 -12.87
CA ALA A 371 5.57 8.33 -11.53
C ALA A 371 7.06 8.01 -11.44
N VAL A 372 7.72 8.61 -10.44
CA VAL A 372 9.12 8.33 -10.12
C VAL A 372 9.24 7.85 -8.69
N ARG A 373 10.12 6.87 -8.49
CA ARG A 373 10.29 6.14 -7.25
C ARG A 373 11.75 6.21 -6.79
N VAL A 374 11.93 6.53 -5.52
CA VAL A 374 13.24 6.51 -4.85
C VAL A 374 13.12 5.60 -3.64
N THR A 375 14.07 4.69 -3.46
CA THR A 375 14.10 3.78 -2.33
C THR A 375 15.49 3.73 -1.71
N VAL A 376 15.56 3.38 -0.43
CA VAL A 376 16.80 3.38 0.35
C VAL A 376 17.07 2.01 0.94
N THR A 377 18.32 1.57 0.91
CA THR A 377 18.76 0.31 1.51
C THR A 377 18.61 0.33 3.04
N ALA A 378 18.16 -0.77 3.63
CA ALA A 378 17.90 -0.90 5.06
C ALA A 378 18.90 -1.82 5.80
N GLU A 379 18.55 -2.21 7.02
CA GLU A 379 19.18 -3.30 7.75
C GLU A 379 18.88 -4.68 7.14
N LYS A 380 19.70 -5.68 7.50
CA LYS A 380 19.39 -7.08 7.22
C LYS A 380 18.14 -7.50 8.01
N PRO A 381 17.15 -8.18 7.39
CA PRO A 381 15.99 -8.68 8.12
C PRO A 381 16.41 -9.62 9.25
N TYR A 382 15.81 -9.46 10.42
CA TYR A 382 16.08 -10.30 11.58
C TYR A 382 14.79 -10.62 12.32
N PHE A 383 14.80 -11.77 13.00
CA PHE A 383 13.78 -12.15 13.96
C PHE A 383 14.27 -11.83 15.38
N ASP A 384 13.38 -11.33 16.22
CA ASP A 384 13.60 -11.16 17.65
C ASP A 384 12.41 -11.78 18.42
N PRO A 385 12.63 -12.78 19.28
CA PRO A 385 11.56 -13.39 20.07
C PRO A 385 10.85 -12.40 21.01
N ALA A 386 11.52 -11.30 21.40
CA ALA A 386 10.93 -10.23 22.19
C ALA A 386 10.03 -9.27 21.38
N GLY A 387 9.98 -9.42 20.06
CA GLY A 387 9.07 -8.67 19.20
C GLY A 387 7.61 -8.88 19.58
N LYS A 388 6.78 -7.86 19.32
CA LYS A 388 5.38 -7.80 19.77
C LYS A 388 4.40 -7.86 18.60
N SER A 389 3.17 -8.29 18.88
CA SER A 389 2.03 -8.08 17.97
C SER A 389 1.59 -6.61 18.03
N GLN A 390 1.28 -6.02 16.87
CA GLN A 390 0.73 -4.67 16.79
C GLN A 390 -0.66 -4.64 17.46
N GLU A 391 -1.53 -5.59 17.10
CA GLU A 391 -2.86 -5.74 17.69
C GLU A 391 -2.83 -5.89 19.20
N GLU A 392 -1.99 -6.77 19.75
CA GLU A 392 -1.95 -6.99 21.19
C GLU A 392 -1.49 -5.73 21.95
N GLU A 393 -0.49 -5.02 21.43
CA GLU A 393 0.00 -3.78 22.04
C GLU A 393 -1.05 -2.66 21.98
N HIS A 394 -1.71 -2.52 20.84
CA HIS A 394 -2.81 -1.58 20.63
C HIS A 394 -4.02 -1.88 21.52
N ASN A 395 -4.46 -3.14 21.57
CA ASN A 395 -5.56 -3.58 22.42
C ASN A 395 -5.26 -3.30 23.89
N LYS A 396 -4.03 -3.58 24.35
CA LYS A 396 -3.59 -3.26 25.71
C LYS A 396 -3.60 -1.76 25.98
N LYS A 397 -3.11 -0.95 25.03
CA LYS A 397 -3.07 0.52 25.15
C LYS A 397 -4.46 1.14 25.28
N TRP A 398 -5.45 0.60 24.56
CA TRP A 398 -6.80 1.15 24.50
C TRP A 398 -7.84 0.38 25.32
N GLY A 399 -7.44 -0.68 26.04
CA GLY A 399 -8.36 -1.50 26.82
C GLY A 399 -9.35 -2.30 25.97
N LEU A 400 -8.99 -2.63 24.73
CA LEU A 400 -9.84 -3.40 23.80
C LEU A 400 -9.75 -4.90 24.12
N PRO A 401 -10.83 -5.67 23.89
CA PRO A 401 -10.80 -7.11 24.05
C PRO A 401 -9.86 -7.76 23.02
N GLN A 402 -9.18 -8.84 23.43
CA GLN A 402 -8.39 -9.64 22.50
C GLN A 402 -9.32 -10.45 21.58
N THR A 403 -8.96 -10.47 20.30
CA THR A 403 -9.68 -11.26 19.29
C THR A 403 -9.57 -12.74 19.60
N ASN A 404 -10.70 -13.44 19.72
CA ASN A 404 -10.69 -14.90 19.83
C ASN A 404 -10.49 -15.53 18.44
N LYS A 405 -9.34 -16.17 18.24
CA LYS A 405 -8.93 -16.77 16.96
C LYS A 405 -9.23 -18.29 16.88
N ASP A 406 -10.01 -18.83 17.81
CA ASP A 406 -10.31 -20.28 17.89
C ASP A 406 -11.45 -20.73 16.94
N GLY A 407 -12.08 -19.80 16.21
CA GLY A 407 -13.14 -20.08 15.25
C GLY A 407 -14.43 -20.68 15.84
N SER A 408 -14.55 -20.76 17.16
CA SER A 408 -15.65 -21.47 17.84
C SER A 408 -16.88 -20.61 18.12
N ARG A 409 -16.76 -19.29 17.99
CA ARG A 409 -17.86 -18.35 18.22
C ARG A 409 -18.86 -18.38 17.06
N ARG A 410 -20.14 -18.48 17.38
CA ARG A 410 -21.25 -18.23 16.45
C ARG A 410 -21.69 -16.78 16.61
N SER A 411 -21.46 -15.97 15.58
CA SER A 411 -22.04 -14.63 15.43
C SER A 411 -22.76 -14.59 14.09
N ASN A 412 -23.86 -13.85 13.99
CA ASN A 412 -24.41 -13.48 12.70
C ASN A 412 -23.44 -12.47 12.06
N TYR A 413 -23.19 -12.58 10.76
CA TYR A 413 -22.30 -11.65 10.05
C TYR A 413 -22.92 -10.23 9.94
N ASN A 414 -24.23 -10.11 10.13
CA ASN A 414 -24.96 -8.84 10.11
C ASN A 414 -25.17 -8.20 11.50
N ASP A 415 -24.73 -8.87 12.58
CA ASP A 415 -24.76 -8.35 13.95
C ASP A 415 -23.40 -7.75 14.30
#